data_AF-A0A2M8CF37-F1
#
_entry.id   AF-A0A2M8CF37-F1
#
_cell.length_a   1.000
_cell.length_b   1.000
_cell.length_c   1.000
_cell.angle_alpha   90.00
_cell.angle_beta   90.00
_cell.angle_gamma   90.00
#
_symmetry.space_group_name_H-M   'P 1'
#
loop_
_entity.id
_entity.type
_entity.pdbx_description
1 polymer ?
#
loop_
_entity_poly.entity_id
_entity_poly.type
_entity_poly.pdbx_seq_one_letter_code
_entity_poly.pdbx_strand_id
1 'polypeptide(L)' 'MNLTIIADNRERASGILVLLAEKGVRVMMKQMAVGDYMIDGDMVIERKKSADFVQSILTKIVMFIFVLKRNYKWFVMGQV' A
#
# COMPACT_ATOMS: atom_id res chain seq x y z
N MET A 1 3.11 -11.82 18.46
CA MET A 1 2.92 -10.49 17.86
C MET A 1 1.70 -10.56 16.96
N ASN A 2 0.70 -9.72 17.18
CA ASN A 2 -0.47 -9.65 16.30
C ASN A 2 -0.25 -8.56 15.27
N LEU A 3 0.21 -8.93 14.07
CA LEU A 3 0.34 -8.01 12.94
C LEU A 3 -1.05 -7.68 12.40
N THR A 4 -1.37 -6.40 12.30
CA THR A 4 -2.63 -5.93 11.74
C THR A 4 -2.38 -5.19 10.44
N ILE A 5 -3.06 -5.63 9.37
CA ILE A 5 -2.98 -4.97 8.06
C ILE A 5 -4.36 -4.43 7.72
N ILE A 6 -4.40 -3.16 7.30
CA ILE A 6 -5.56 -2.59 6.60
C ILE A 6 -5.18 -2.53 5.13
N ALA A 7 -6.01 -3.12 4.26
CA ALA A 7 -5.86 -3.03 2.82
C ALA A 7 -6.91 -2.07 2.25
N ASP A 8 -6.50 -1.26 1.28
CA ASP A 8 -7.42 -0.42 0.54
C ASP A 8 -8.41 -1.27 -0.27
N ASN A 9 -9.66 -0.81 -0.35
CA ASN A 9 -10.70 -1.51 -1.13
C ASN A 9 -10.31 -1.78 -2.59
N ARG A 10 -9.45 -0.94 -3.18
CA ARG A 10 -8.93 -1.08 -4.55
C ARG A 10 -8.06 -2.34 -4.72
N GLU A 11 -7.47 -2.86 -3.65
CA GLU A 11 -6.61 -4.06 -3.70
C GLU A 11 -7.38 -5.38 -3.67
N ARG A 12 -8.73 -5.36 -3.66
CA ARG A 12 -9.56 -6.58 -3.60
C ARG A 12 -9.23 -7.58 -4.71
N ALA A 13 -8.88 -7.10 -5.90
CA ALA A 13 -8.59 -7.94 -7.08
C ALA A 13 -7.09 -8.31 -7.21
N SER A 14 -6.24 -7.93 -6.25
CA SER A 14 -4.78 -8.11 -6.35
C SER A 14 -4.31 -9.56 -6.15
N GLY A 15 -5.12 -10.40 -5.49
CA GLY A 15 -4.73 -11.72 -5.00
C GLY A 15 -3.86 -11.70 -3.73
N ILE A 16 -3.31 -10.55 -3.33
CA ILE A 16 -2.42 -10.41 -2.17
C ILE A 16 -3.15 -10.67 -0.85
N LEU A 17 -4.42 -10.26 -0.76
CA LEU A 17 -5.27 -10.52 0.40
C LEU A 17 -5.33 -12.00 0.75
N VAL A 18 -5.41 -12.86 -0.26
CA VAL A 18 -5.44 -14.33 -0.08
C VAL A 18 -4.09 -14.81 0.45
N LEU A 19 -2.99 -14.37 -0.16
CA LEU A 19 -1.64 -14.74 0.27
C LEU A 19 -1.33 -14.31 1.72
N LEU A 20 -1.82 -13.15 2.13
CA LEU A 20 -1.68 -12.66 3.51
C LEU A 20 -2.52 -13.51 4.49
N ALA A 21 -3.75 -13.86 4.11
CA ALA A 21 -4.61 -14.72 4.90
C ALA A 21 -4.03 -16.14 5.06
N GLU A 22 -3.44 -16.71 4.01
CA GLU A 22 -2.74 -18.01 4.05
C GLU A 22 -1.55 -17.99 5.00
N LYS A 23 -0.92 -16.83 5.20
CA LYS A 23 0.17 -16.63 6.19
C LYS A 23 -0.34 -16.36 7.61
N GLY A 24 -1.65 -16.44 7.85
CA GLY A 24 -2.26 -16.20 9.15
C GLY A 24 -2.32 -14.72 9.56
N VAL A 25 -2.12 -13.79 8.62
CA VAL A 25 -2.17 -12.35 8.90
C VAL A 25 -3.62 -11.87 8.88
N ARG A 26 -4.02 -11.11 9.90
CA ARG A 26 -5.35 -10.49 9.92
C ARG A 26 -5.35 -9.25 9.03
N VAL A 27 -6.09 -9.33 7.93
CA VAL A 27 -6.28 -8.21 6.99
C VAL A 27 -7.71 -7.68 7.09
N MET A 28 -7.86 -6.37 7.23
CA MET A 28 -9.14 -5.67 7.19
C MET A 28 -9.22 -4.79 5.95
N MET A 29 -10.36 -4.82 5.25
CA MET A 29 -10.58 -3.94 4.10
C MET A 29 -11.17 -2.61 4.56
N LYS A 30 -10.60 -1.49 4.14
CA LYS A 30 -11.15 -0.14 4.35
C LYS A 30 -10.86 0.75 3.14
N GLN A 31 -11.66 1.80 2.97
CA GLN A 31 -11.29 2.86 2.04
C GLN A 31 -10.15 3.68 2.66
N MET A 32 -8.99 3.74 2.01
CA MET A 32 -7.87 4.56 2.47
C MET A 32 -7.78 5.83 1.62
N ALA A 33 -7.43 6.94 2.27
CA ALA A 33 -7.21 8.20 1.56
C ALA A 33 -5.92 8.15 0.72
N VAL A 34 -4.92 7.40 1.16
CA VAL A 34 -3.60 7.28 0.52
C VAL A 34 -3.00 5.90 0.83
N GLY A 35 -2.26 5.33 -0.11
CA GLY A 35 -1.64 4.01 0.03
C GLY A 35 -2.56 2.85 -0.32
N ASP A 36 -1.99 1.66 -0.38
CA ASP A 36 -2.68 0.41 -0.70
C ASP A 36 -2.77 -0.52 0.52
N TYR A 37 -1.78 -0.47 1.42
CA TYR A 37 -1.78 -1.22 2.66
C TYR A 37 -1.25 -0.37 3.81
N MET A 38 -1.84 -0.46 4.99
CA MET A 38 -1.33 0.11 6.23
C MET A 38 -1.04 -1.01 7.22
N ILE A 39 0.17 -1.03 7.75
CA ILE A 39 0.65 -1.99 8.74
C ILE A 39 0.69 -1.28 10.09
N ASP A 40 0.02 -1.86 11.08
CA ASP A 40 0.01 -1.42 12.49
C ASP A 40 -0.26 0.08 12.73
N GLY A 41 -0.89 0.75 11.76
CA GLY A 41 -1.34 2.13 11.86
C GLY A 41 -0.29 3.21 11.56
N ASP A 42 0.98 2.86 11.38
CA ASP A 42 2.07 3.85 11.23
C ASP A 42 2.95 3.66 9.99
N MET A 43 2.84 2.52 9.31
CA MET A 43 3.54 2.22 8.07
C MET A 43 2.55 2.03 6.92
N VAL A 44 2.79 2.73 5.80
CA VAL A 44 1.98 2.59 4.59
C VAL A 44 2.83 2.06 3.44
N ILE A 45 2.26 1.09 2.72
CA ILE A 45 2.82 0.49 1.52
C ILE A 45 1.98 0.94 0.32
N GLU A 46 2.67 1.42 -0.71
CA GLU A 46 2.11 1.62 -2.04
C GLU A 46 2.64 0.52 -2.97
N ARG A 47 1.73 -0.15 -3.65
CA ARG A 47 2.02 -1.18 -4.61
C ARG A 47 1.88 -0.61 -6.01
N LYS A 48 2.96 -0.70 -6.80
CA LYS A 48 2.97 -0.13 -8.15
C LYS A 48 3.74 -1.03 -9.10
N LYS A 49 3.20 -1.29 -10.28
CA LYS A 49 3.93 -2.02 -11.32
C LYS A 49 5.16 -1.19 -11.74
N SER A 50 6.21 -1.86 -12.17
CA SER A 50 7.45 -1.21 -12.61
C SER A 50 7.22 -0.16 -13.70
N ALA A 51 6.41 -0.47 -14.71
CA ALA A 51 6.06 0.46 -15.78
C ALA A 51 5.29 1.69 -15.26
N ASP A 52 4.31 1.49 -14.38
CA ASP A 52 3.54 2.58 -13.76
C ASP A 52 4.41 3.46 -12.86
N PHE A 53 5.41 2.86 -12.20
CA PHE A 53 6.39 3.57 -11.40
C PHE A 53 7.26 4.47 -12.28
N VAL A 54 7.84 3.94 -13.36
CA VAL A 54 8.63 4.72 -14.32
C VAL A 54 7.79 5.86 -14.90
N GLN A 55 6.55 5.58 -15.32
CA GLN A 55 5.63 6.60 -15.82
C GLN A 55 5.34 7.68 -14.77
N SER A 56 5.17 7.31 -13.50
CA SER A 56 4.87 8.27 -12.43
C SER A 56 6.01 9.26 -12.16
N ILE A 57 7.27 8.85 -12.37
CA ILE A 57 8.45 9.71 -12.30
C ILE A 57 8.42 10.73 -13.44
N LEU A 58 8.15 10.26 -14.66
CA LEU A 58 8.19 11.08 -15.87
C LEU A 58 7.05 12.11 -15.94
N THR A 59 5.90 11.83 -15.31
CA THR A 59 4.66 12.62 -15.50
C THR A 59 4.34 13.59 -14.34
N LYS A 60 5.29 13.88 -13.44
CA LYS A 60 5.07 14.71 -12.22
C LYS A 60 3.98 14.20 -11.26
N ILE A 61 3.53 12.93 -11.38
CA ILE A 61 2.67 12.23 -10.39
C ILE A 61 3.46 11.93 -9.08
N VAL A 62 4.69 12.42 -8.99
CA VAL A 62 5.58 12.48 -7.80
C VAL A 62 4.89 13.05 -6.54
N MET A 63 3.77 13.77 -6.70
CA MET A 63 2.95 14.29 -5.60
C MET A 63 2.50 13.19 -4.60
N PHE A 64 2.21 11.96 -5.07
CA PHE A 64 1.75 10.86 -4.19
C PHE A 64 2.78 10.49 -3.12
N ILE A 65 4.07 10.48 -3.46
CA ILE A 65 5.15 10.17 -2.52
C ILE A 65 5.27 11.28 -1.46
N PHE A 66 5.08 12.53 -1.86
CA PHE A 66 5.12 13.68 -0.95
C PHE A 66 3.94 13.68 0.03
N VAL A 67 2.73 13.31 -0.45
CA VAL A 67 1.54 13.16 0.40
C VAL A 67 1.73 12.01 1.40
N LEU A 68 2.30 10.88 0.96
CA LEU A 68 2.55 9.73 1.84
C LEU A 68 3.56 10.07 2.93
N LYS A 69 4.70 10.69 2.59
CA LYS A 69 5.70 11.14 3.58
C LYS A 69 5.16 12.18 4.57
N ARG A 70 4.13 12.95 4.20
CA ARG A 70 3.55 13.98 5.07
C ARG A 70 2.57 13.40 6.08
N ASN A 71 1.93 12.27 5.76
CA ASN A 71 0.90 11.66 6.60
C ASN A 71 1.41 10.46 7.41
N TYR A 72 2.51 9.82 7.00
CA TYR A 72 2.98 8.58 7.61
C TYR A 72 4.49 8.59 7.89
N LYS A 73 4.88 7.93 8.99
CA LYS A 73 6.26 7.86 9.46
C LYS A 73 7.15 6.99 8.56
N TRP A 74 6.58 5.94 7.98
CA TRP A 74 7.29 4.98 7.13
C TRP A 74 6.53 4.71 5.83
N PHE A 75 7.26 4.70 4.72
CA PHE A 75 6.71 4.50 3.38
C PHE A 75 7.56 3.51 2.57
N VAL A 76 6.91 2.54 1.93
CA VAL A 76 7.56 1.55 1.05
C VAL A 76 6.81 1.46 -0.29
N MET A 77 7.54 1.56 -1.40
CA MET A 77 7.03 1.20 -2.73
C MET A 77 7.44 -0.23 -3.09
N GLY A 78 6.45 -1.09 -3.30
CA GLY A 78 6.65 -2.46 -3.77
C GLY A 78 6.41 -2.60 -5.27
N GLN A 79 7.27 -3.36 -5.96
CA GLN A 79 7.09 -3.72 -7.37
C GLN A 79 6.25 -4.99 -7.52
N VAL A 80 5.52 -5.08 -8.63
CA VAL A 80 4.79 -6.26 -9.10
C VAL A 80 5.20 -6.54 -10.53
#